data_AF-A0A382P9I6-F1
#
_entry.id   AF-A0A382P9I6-F1
#
_cell.length_a   1.000
_cell.length_b   1.000
_cell.length_c   1.000
_cell.angle_alpha   90.00
_cell.angle_beta   90.00
_cell.angle_gamma   90.00
#
_symmetry.space_group_name_H-M   'P 1'
#
loop_
_entity.id
_entity.type
_entity.pdbx_description
1 polymer ?
#
loop_
_entity_poly.entity_id
_entity_poly.type
_entity_poly.pdbx_seq_one_letter_code
_entity_poly.pdbx_strand_id
1 'polypeptide(L)'
;MEFETVIGLEIHAQLATESKIFCSCSTEFGCPPNANTCPVCLGLPGALPVLNRMVIEYAVQLGLATNCSIRCDSQFARKNYFYPDLPKAYQISQFERPICENGY
;
A
#
# COMPACT_ATOMS: atom_id res chain seq x y z
N MET A 1 -29.57 -1.08 -31.24
CA MET A 1 -28.92 -1.64 -30.04
C MET A 1 -28.92 -0.53 -29.00
N GLU A 2 -29.73 -0.64 -27.96
CA GLU A 2 -29.64 0.27 -26.81
C GLU A 2 -28.77 -0.43 -25.78
N PHE A 3 -27.50 -0.04 -25.71
CA PHE A 3 -26.59 -0.48 -24.66
C PHE A 3 -26.13 0.75 -23.87
N GLU A 4 -25.92 0.57 -22.58
CA GLU A 4 -25.32 1.57 -21.69
C GLU A 4 -23.91 1.12 -21.30
N THR A 5 -22.92 2.00 -21.43
CA THR A 5 -21.53 1.69 -21.07
C THR A 5 -21.28 2.09 -19.62
N VAL A 6 -20.85 1.12 -18.79
CA VAL A 6 -20.50 1.34 -17.38
C VAL A 6 -19.00 1.15 -17.22
N ILE A 7 -18.31 2.13 -16.64
CA ILE A 7 -16.85 2.13 -16.46
C ILE A 7 -16.50 2.32 -15.00
N GLY A 8 -15.61 1.46 -14.47
CA GLY A 8 -14.96 1.62 -13.17
C GLY A 8 -13.44 1.64 -13.36
N LEU A 9 -12.74 2.41 -12.52
CA LEU A 9 -11.29 2.56 -12.58
C LEU A 9 -10.66 2.11 -11.26
N GLU A 10 -9.53 1.40 -11.36
CA GLU A 10 -8.68 1.06 -10.23
C GLU A 10 -7.36 1.81 -10.38
N ILE A 11 -7.02 2.62 -9.38
CA ILE A 11 -5.88 3.53 -9.43
C ILE A 11 -4.92 3.18 -8.30
N HIS A 12 -3.65 2.96 -8.64
CA HIS A 12 -2.55 2.84 -7.69
C HIS A 12 -1.69 4.10 -7.73
N ALA A 13 -1.50 4.74 -6.58
CA ALA A 13 -0.65 5.92 -6.44
C ALA A 13 0.52 5.61 -5.49
N GLN A 14 1.75 5.88 -5.94
CA GLN A 14 2.93 5.75 -5.09
C GLN A 14 3.05 6.98 -4.18
N LEU A 15 3.04 6.74 -2.87
CA LEU A 15 3.23 7.80 -1.89
C LEU A 15 4.69 8.26 -1.87
N ALA A 16 4.89 9.59 -1.87
CA ALA A 16 6.21 10.22 -1.81
C ALA A 16 6.77 10.26 -0.37
N THR A 17 6.90 9.10 0.26
CA THR A 17 7.54 8.95 1.59
C THR A 17 9.04 8.69 1.42
N GLU A 18 9.87 9.09 2.38
CA GLU A 18 11.33 8.84 2.33
C GLU A 18 11.70 7.37 2.52
N SER A 19 10.95 6.66 3.38
CA SER A 19 11.15 5.24 3.68
C SER A 19 9.96 4.39 3.25
N LYS A 20 10.21 3.10 3.02
CA LYS A 20 9.18 2.12 2.62
C LYS A 20 8.11 1.96 3.69
N ILE A 21 6.95 1.43 3.28
CA ILE A 21 5.77 1.29 4.14
C ILE A 21 5.98 0.42 5.39
N PHE A 22 6.83 -0.62 5.34
CA PHE A 22 6.98 -1.60 6.43
C PHE A 22 8.42 -1.77 6.94
N CYS A 23 9.36 -0.95 6.48
CA CYS A 23 10.77 -1.00 6.89
C CYS A 23 11.48 0.33 6.61
N SER A 24 12.69 0.53 7.13
CA SER A 24 13.43 1.79 7.03
C SER A 24 14.22 1.99 5.72
N CYS A 25 14.11 1.09 4.73
CA CYS A 25 14.78 1.28 3.43
C CYS A 25 14.23 2.51 2.69
N SER A 26 15.09 3.18 1.93
CA SER A 26 14.73 4.29 1.05
C SER A 26 13.74 3.87 -0.05
N THR A 27 12.88 4.80 -0.46
CA THR A 27 12.00 4.74 -1.65
C THR A 27 12.62 5.42 -2.88
N GLU A 28 13.83 5.95 -2.76
CA GLU A 28 14.52 6.70 -3.81
C GLU A 28 14.63 5.90 -5.11
N PHE A 29 14.37 6.59 -6.21
CA PHE A 29 14.39 6.03 -7.56
C PHE A 29 15.79 6.12 -8.18
N GLY A 30 16.13 5.17 -9.05
CA GLY A 30 17.37 5.19 -9.83
C GLY A 30 18.58 4.51 -9.18
N CYS A 31 18.44 3.94 -7.98
CA CYS A 31 19.51 3.15 -7.37
C CYS A 31 19.76 1.84 -8.15
N PRO A 32 20.97 1.26 -8.07
CA PRO A 32 21.26 -0.05 -8.65
C PRO A 32 20.30 -1.15 -8.15
N PRO A 33 20.14 -2.25 -8.92
CA PRO A 33 19.28 -3.37 -8.53
C PRO A 33 19.60 -3.88 -7.13
N ASN A 34 18.56 -4.08 -6.31
CA ASN A 34 18.64 -4.59 -4.94
C ASN A 34 19.44 -3.73 -3.93
N ALA A 35 19.84 -2.50 -4.27
CA ALA A 35 20.58 -1.62 -3.36
C ALA A 35 19.75 -1.20 -2.13
N ASN A 36 18.47 -0.86 -2.34
CA ASN A 36 17.56 -0.40 -1.27
C ASN A 36 16.77 -1.59 -0.70
N THR A 37 17.44 -2.58 -0.11
CA THR A 37 16.79 -3.79 0.42
C THR A 37 17.20 -4.11 1.86
N CYS A 38 16.35 -4.86 2.57
CA CYS A 38 16.60 -5.35 3.93
C CYS A 38 15.81 -6.66 4.16
N PRO A 39 16.04 -7.37 5.27
CA PRO A 39 15.35 -8.63 5.57
C PRO A 39 13.81 -8.54 5.50
N VAL A 40 13.22 -7.40 5.91
CA VAL A 40 11.76 -7.22 5.90
C VAL A 40 11.20 -7.12 4.49
N CYS A 41 11.76 -6.24 3.64
CA CYS A 41 11.23 -6.07 2.29
C CYS A 41 11.61 -7.23 1.36
N LEU A 42 12.68 -7.97 1.66
CA LEU A 42 13.07 -9.21 1.00
C LEU A 42 12.31 -10.45 1.51
N GLY A 43 11.42 -10.31 2.50
CA GLY A 43 10.65 -11.45 3.03
C GLY A 43 11.51 -12.55 3.65
N LEU A 44 12.67 -12.21 4.22
CA LEU A 44 13.55 -13.20 4.82
C LEU A 44 12.93 -13.79 6.10
N PRO A 45 13.26 -15.06 6.44
CA PRO A 45 12.74 -15.71 7.64
C PRO A 45 12.99 -14.89 8.91
N GLY A 46 11.96 -14.76 9.75
CA GLY A 46 12.03 -14.04 11.03
C GLY A 46 11.87 -12.52 10.94
N ALA A 47 11.78 -11.93 9.74
CA ALA A 47 11.57 -10.49 9.59
C ALA A 47 10.11 -10.08 9.82
N LEU A 48 9.89 -8.96 10.51
CA LEU A 48 8.56 -8.43 10.86
C LEU A 48 8.34 -7.02 10.27
N PRO A 49 7.11 -6.70 9.82
CA PRO A 49 6.78 -5.38 9.29
C PRO A 49 6.60 -4.34 10.41
N VAL A 50 7.09 -3.12 10.19
CA VAL A 50 6.83 -1.95 11.05
C VAL A 50 6.27 -0.81 10.20
N LEU A 51 5.04 -0.42 10.48
CA LEU A 51 4.30 0.57 9.68
C LEU A 51 4.97 1.96 9.73
N ASN A 52 5.14 2.56 8.56
CA ASN A 52 5.58 3.94 8.39
C ASN A 52 4.41 4.91 8.70
N ARG A 53 4.61 5.81 9.67
CA ARG A 53 3.59 6.80 10.08
C ARG A 53 3.16 7.73 8.93
N MET A 54 4.10 8.15 8.08
CA MET A 54 3.82 9.06 6.97
C MET A 54 2.85 8.46 5.95
N VAL A 55 2.83 7.13 5.81
CA VAL A 55 1.86 6.45 4.92
C VAL A 55 0.43 6.66 5.40
N ILE A 56 0.20 6.62 6.73
CA ILE A 56 -1.13 6.87 7.30
C ILE A 56 -1.51 8.35 7.16
N GLU A 57 -0.57 9.26 7.43
CA GLU A 57 -0.82 10.70 7.28
C GLU A 57 -1.24 11.05 5.84
N TYR A 58 -0.51 10.55 4.84
CA TYR A 58 -0.85 10.77 3.43
C TYR A 58 -2.15 10.06 3.01
N ALA A 59 -2.42 8.85 3.50
CA ALA A 59 -3.68 8.16 3.21
C ALA A 59 -4.90 8.94 3.75
N VAL A 60 -4.81 9.47 4.97
CA VAL A 60 -5.86 10.32 5.56
C VAL A 60 -5.99 11.63 4.81
N GLN A 61 -4.87 12.28 4.45
CA GLN A 61 -4.89 13.50 3.63
C GLN A 61 -5.60 13.28 2.29
N LEU A 62 -5.28 12.17 1.59
CA LEU A 62 -5.96 11.80 0.35
C LEU A 62 -7.45 11.58 0.59
N GLY A 63 -7.82 10.83 1.63
CA GLY A 63 -9.22 10.58 1.97
C GLY A 63 -10.01 11.86 2.22
N LEU A 64 -9.45 12.80 2.99
CA LEU A 64 -10.08 14.10 3.23
C LEU A 64 -10.19 14.92 1.93
N ALA A 65 -9.17 14.88 1.07
CA ALA A 65 -9.18 15.58 -0.21
C ALA A 65 -10.22 15.02 -1.20
N THR A 66 -10.53 13.73 -1.13
CA THR A 66 -11.56 13.05 -1.94
C THR A 66 -12.87 12.83 -1.19
N ASN A 67 -13.12 13.61 -0.12
CA ASN A 67 -14.36 13.59 0.66
C ASN A 67 -14.75 12.21 1.22
N CYS A 68 -13.79 11.33 1.46
CA CYS A 68 -14.03 10.03 2.07
C CYS A 68 -14.35 10.16 3.56
N SER A 69 -15.11 9.19 4.08
CA SER A 69 -15.18 8.91 5.50
C SER A 69 -13.90 8.22 5.96
N ILE A 70 -13.31 8.73 7.06
CA ILE A 70 -12.05 8.20 7.61
C ILE A 70 -12.37 7.26 8.76
N ARG A 71 -11.86 6.03 8.65
CA ARG A 71 -12.02 4.98 9.66
C ARG A 71 -10.98 5.12 10.77
N CYS A 72 -11.44 5.22 12.03
CA CYS A 72 -10.54 5.24 13.20
C CYS A 72 -9.98 3.85 13.57
N ASP A 73 -10.61 2.79 13.08
CA ASP A 73 -10.33 1.39 13.42
C ASP A 73 -9.99 0.57 12.15
N SER A 74 -8.95 0.99 11.43
CA SER A 74 -8.51 0.29 10.21
C SER A 74 -7.63 -0.94 10.49
N GLN A 75 -7.57 -1.89 9.54
CA GLN A 75 -6.76 -3.10 9.68
C GLN A 75 -6.00 -3.41 8.38
N PHE A 76 -4.76 -3.88 8.53
CA PHE A 76 -4.00 -4.50 7.44
C PHE A 76 -4.31 -6.00 7.32
N ALA A 77 -4.50 -6.46 6.10
CA ALA A 77 -4.75 -7.84 5.72
C ALA A 77 -3.62 -8.37 4.83
N ARG A 78 -3.49 -9.70 4.74
CA ARG A 78 -2.55 -10.38 3.83
C ARG A 78 -3.30 -10.86 2.59
N LYS A 79 -2.97 -10.30 1.43
CA LYS A 79 -3.44 -10.77 0.11
C LYS A 79 -2.43 -11.79 -0.41
N ASN A 80 -2.75 -13.08 -0.29
CA ASN A 80 -1.83 -14.19 -0.58
C ASN A 80 -1.85 -14.56 -2.07
N TYR A 81 -0.68 -14.57 -2.71
CA TYR A 81 -0.48 -15.06 -4.08
C TYR A 81 1.02 -15.25 -4.36
N PHE A 82 1.37 -16.12 -5.30
CA PHE A 82 2.75 -16.42 -5.65
C PHE A 82 3.17 -15.64 -6.89
N TYR A 83 4.21 -14.84 -6.76
CA TYR A 83 4.87 -14.20 -7.89
C TYR A 83 6.33 -13.85 -7.53
N PRO A 84 7.30 -13.94 -8.48
CA PRO A 84 8.71 -13.75 -8.16
C PRO A 84 9.09 -12.37 -7.59
N ASP A 85 8.34 -11.32 -7.89
CA ASP A 85 8.56 -9.96 -7.33
C ASP A 85 7.95 -9.76 -5.93
N LEU A 86 7.19 -10.75 -5.43
CA LEU A 86 6.49 -10.70 -4.16
C LEU A 86 7.14 -11.68 -3.17
N PRO A 87 8.24 -11.29 -2.50
CA PRO A 87 9.08 -12.22 -1.76
C PRO A 87 8.40 -12.90 -0.56
N LYS A 88 7.31 -12.33 -0.05
CA LYS A 88 6.59 -12.86 1.12
C LYS A 88 5.50 -13.87 0.76
N ALA A 89 5.22 -14.09 -0.54
CA ALA A 89 4.03 -14.80 -1.04
C ALA A 89 2.68 -14.20 -0.56
N TYR A 90 2.72 -12.99 -0.01
CA TYR A 90 1.56 -12.16 0.27
C TYR A 90 1.93 -10.68 0.24
N GLN A 91 1.00 -9.86 -0.22
CA GLN A 91 1.04 -8.42 -0.11
C GLN A 91 0.30 -8.00 1.16
N ILE A 92 0.90 -7.12 1.96
CA ILE A 92 0.19 -6.48 3.06
C ILE A 92 -0.61 -5.32 2.46
N SER A 93 -1.93 -5.39 2.55
CA SER A 93 -2.88 -4.41 2.01
C SER A 93 -4.01 -4.20 3.02
N GLN A 94 -5.15 -3.66 2.61
CA GLN A 94 -6.39 -3.60 3.38
C GLN A 94 -7.49 -4.38 2.64
N PHE A 95 -8.45 -4.91 3.39
CA PHE A 95 -9.59 -5.64 2.83
C PHE A 95 -10.89 -5.09 3.43
N GLU A 96 -11.42 -5.71 4.48
CA GLU A 96 -12.72 -5.33 5.10
C GLU A 96 -12.71 -3.97 5.79
N ARG A 97 -11.54 -3.48 6.24
CA ARG A 97 -11.41 -2.29 7.08
C ARG A 97 -10.41 -1.28 6.48
N PRO A 98 -10.72 -0.68 5.31
CA PRO A 98 -9.87 0.34 4.68
C PRO A 98 -9.83 1.64 5.51
N ILE A 99 -8.80 2.46 5.30
CA ILE A 99 -8.70 3.77 5.99
C ILE A 99 -9.76 4.75 5.48
N CYS A 100 -10.03 4.76 4.18
CA CYS A 100 -10.91 5.72 3.51
C CYS A 100 -12.02 4.99 2.75
N GLU A 101 -13.27 5.43 2.90
CA GLU A 101 -14.43 4.85 2.21
C GLU A 101 -15.46 5.92 1.81
N ASN A 102 -16.29 5.64 0.79
CA ASN A 102 -17.43 6.46 0.36
C ASN A 102 -17.10 7.92 -0.03
N GLY A 103 -15.99 8.15 -0.76
CA GLY A 103 -15.64 9.45 -1.34
C GLY A 103 -16.27 9.73 -2.72
N TYR A 104 -15.92 10.88 -3.31
CA TYR A 104 -16.33 11.32 -4.65
C TYR A 104 -15.34 12.31 -5.28
#